data_AF-A0A495NY35-F1
#
_entry.id   AF-A0A495NY35-F1
#
_cell.length_a   1.000
_cell.length_b   1.000
_cell.length_c   1.000
_cell.angle_alpha   90.00
_cell.angle_beta   90.00
_cell.angle_gamma   90.00
#
_symmetry.space_group_name_H-M   'P 1'
#
loop_
_entity.id
_entity.type
_entity.pdbx_description
1 polymer ?
#
loop_
_entity_poly.entity_id
_entity_poly.type
_entity_poly.pdbx_seq_one_letter_code
_entity_poly.pdbx_strand_id
1 'polypeptide(L)'
;MKIIKWIYTIFIGLFIFSACSNNDESEPVPDPVTEPVPILITSEIIGVWKPIKSAVVCSTGNEDIYNLDPCEKRGEIIFFNDSTMRISVTEAHTDICRTIYQATGTWMLSDDQLKLTIEGETEIPAFFELTNNILRIGGNDFGDDDRCDGDNLPSYYYTEYERAN
;
A
#
# COMPACT_ATOMS: atom_id res chain seq x y z
N MET A 1 -24.93 -5.64 -13.04
CA MET A 1 -24.14 -4.82 -13.98
C MET A 1 -22.85 -5.54 -14.31
N LYS A 2 -22.43 -5.53 -15.57
CA LYS A 2 -21.32 -6.36 -16.09
C LYS A 2 -19.97 -5.75 -15.71
N ILE A 3 -19.12 -6.53 -15.05
CA ILE A 3 -17.72 -6.20 -14.72
C ILE A 3 -16.90 -6.30 -16.02
N ILE A 4 -16.43 -5.16 -16.52
CA ILE A 4 -15.53 -5.10 -17.68
C ILE A 4 -14.11 -5.32 -17.17
N LYS A 5 -13.57 -6.50 -17.49
CA LYS A 5 -12.15 -6.83 -17.39
C LYS A 5 -11.38 -5.96 -18.39
N TRP A 6 -10.58 -5.03 -17.91
CA TRP A 6 -9.68 -4.27 -18.76
C TRP A 6 -8.43 -5.10 -19.05
N ILE A 7 -8.25 -5.36 -20.35
CA ILE A 7 -7.24 -6.22 -20.94
C ILE A 7 -5.94 -5.42 -21.11
N TYR A 8 -4.87 -5.93 -20.52
CA TYR A 8 -3.48 -5.60 -20.79
C TYR A 8 -3.22 -5.53 -22.30
N THR A 9 -2.94 -4.33 -22.80
CA THR A 9 -2.58 -4.12 -24.21
C THR A 9 -1.29 -3.31 -24.30
N ILE A 10 -0.21 -4.06 -24.54
CA ILE A 10 0.93 -3.72 -25.40
C ILE A 10 1.83 -2.56 -24.95
N PHE A 11 3.04 -2.91 -24.50
CA PHE A 11 4.26 -2.26 -24.98
C PHE A 11 5.30 -3.32 -25.37
N ILE A 12 5.35 -3.61 -26.68
CA ILE A 12 6.49 -4.22 -27.34
C ILE A 12 7.50 -3.09 -27.56
N GLY A 13 8.66 -3.20 -26.91
CA GLY A 13 9.82 -2.34 -27.11
C GLY A 13 11.06 -3.21 -27.18
N LEU A 14 11.34 -3.69 -28.39
CA LEU A 14 12.52 -4.42 -28.81
C LEU A 14 13.80 -3.66 -28.40
N PHE A 15 14.60 -4.21 -27.49
CA PHE A 15 15.99 -3.79 -27.29
C PHE A 15 16.91 -4.95 -27.66
N ILE A 16 17.44 -4.89 -28.88
CA ILE A 16 18.59 -5.67 -29.33
C ILE A 16 19.79 -4.72 -29.28
N PHE A 17 20.72 -4.96 -28.34
CA PHE A 17 22.10 -4.48 -28.41
C PHE A 17 22.98 -5.64 -27.92
N SER A 18 23.56 -6.34 -28.88
CA SER A 18 24.98 -6.22 -29.27
C SER A 18 25.91 -6.89 -28.26
N ALA A 19 26.27 -8.12 -28.58
CA ALA A 19 27.42 -8.81 -28.02
C ALA A 19 28.70 -8.02 -28.33
N CYS A 20 29.47 -7.71 -27.30
CA CYS A 20 30.90 -7.42 -27.41
C CYS A 20 31.65 -8.31 -26.43
N SER A 21 32.31 -9.31 -27.02
CA SER A 21 33.51 -9.97 -26.51
C SER A 21 34.56 -8.94 -26.12
N ASN A 22 35.15 -9.09 -24.94
CA ASN A 22 36.60 -9.18 -24.79
C ASN A 22 36.94 -9.69 -23.38
N ASN A 23 37.70 -10.78 -23.34
CA ASN A 23 38.48 -11.19 -22.19
C ASN A 23 39.63 -10.19 -22.04
N ASP A 24 39.74 -9.55 -20.88
CA ASP A 24 41.02 -9.09 -20.35
C ASP A 24 41.09 -9.48 -18.87
N GLU A 25 42.03 -10.38 -18.58
CA GLU A 25 42.39 -10.82 -17.24
C GLU A 25 42.97 -9.62 -16.48
N SER A 26 42.25 -9.17 -15.46
CA SER A 26 42.80 -8.32 -14.41
C SER A 26 42.38 -8.90 -13.07
N GLU A 27 43.38 -9.17 -12.22
CA GLU A 27 43.18 -9.77 -10.90
C GLU A 27 42.21 -8.93 -10.06
N PRO A 28 41.27 -9.55 -9.32
CA PRO A 28 40.33 -8.80 -8.51
C PRO A 28 41.06 -8.20 -7.31
N VAL A 29 41.17 -6.88 -7.30
CA VAL A 29 41.41 -6.11 -6.07
C VAL A 29 40.24 -6.42 -5.13
N PRO A 30 40.47 -6.95 -3.92
CA PRO A 30 39.36 -7.19 -3.00
C PRO A 30 38.78 -5.83 -2.61
N ASP A 31 37.52 -5.60 -3.00
CA ASP A 31 36.75 -4.46 -2.53
C ASP A 31 36.80 -4.39 -1.00
N PRO A 32 36.97 -3.20 -0.40
CA PRO A 32 36.70 -3.06 1.02
C PRO A 32 35.24 -3.44 1.24
N VAL A 33 35.03 -4.51 2.01
CA VAL A 33 33.72 -4.95 2.48
C VAL A 33 33.06 -3.73 3.13
N THR A 34 32.23 -3.06 2.35
CA THR A 34 31.29 -2.08 2.88
C THR A 34 30.20 -2.96 3.48
N GLU A 35 30.41 -3.35 4.73
CA GLU A 35 29.35 -4.02 5.48
C GLU A 35 28.10 -3.15 5.34
N PRO A 36 26.97 -3.71 4.90
CA PRO A 36 25.74 -2.95 4.85
C PRO A 36 25.49 -2.48 6.27
N VAL A 37 25.56 -1.16 6.47
CA VAL A 37 25.20 -0.53 7.74
C VAL A 37 23.80 -1.05 8.06
N PRO A 38 23.59 -1.77 9.17
CA PRO A 38 22.25 -2.22 9.52
C PRO A 38 21.47 -0.95 9.80
N ILE A 39 20.59 -0.58 8.88
CA ILE A 39 19.69 0.54 9.07
C ILE A 39 18.70 0.08 10.14
N LEU A 40 19.04 0.40 11.38
CA LEU A 40 18.24 0.12 12.56
C LEU A 40 17.11 1.13 12.62
N ILE A 41 16.23 1.16 11.59
CA ILE A 41 14.92 1.77 11.73
C ILE A 41 14.05 0.70 12.35
N THR A 42 13.84 0.82 13.66
CA THR A 42 12.74 0.19 14.38
C THR A 42 11.45 0.72 13.76
N SER A 43 11.04 0.19 12.60
CA SER A 43 10.03 0.86 11.80
C SER A 43 8.74 0.91 12.61
N GLU A 44 8.30 2.14 12.91
CA GLU A 44 7.12 2.39 13.70
C GLU A 44 5.89 1.71 13.08
N ILE A 45 5.92 1.39 11.80
CA ILE A 45 4.84 0.69 11.10
C ILE A 45 4.68 -0.79 11.51
N ILE A 46 5.72 -1.46 12.05
CA ILE A 46 5.63 -2.88 12.45
C ILE A 46 4.59 -3.05 13.54
N GLY A 47 3.68 -4.01 13.34
CA GLY A 47 2.61 -4.32 14.29
C GLY A 47 1.30 -4.67 13.60
N VAL A 48 0.26 -4.83 14.41
CA VAL A 48 -1.12 -5.10 13.99
C VAL A 48 -1.90 -3.79 14.02
N TRP A 49 -2.62 -3.50 12.95
CA TRP A 49 -3.39 -2.28 12.75
C TRP A 49 -4.85 -2.63 12.46
N LYS A 50 -5.76 -2.07 13.27
CA LYS A 50 -7.21 -2.30 13.18
C LYS A 50 -7.90 -1.09 12.60
N PRO A 51 -8.74 -1.23 11.56
CA PRO A 51 -9.40 -0.10 10.94
C PRO A 51 -10.45 0.47 11.90
N ILE A 52 -10.55 1.80 11.97
CA ILE A 52 -11.46 2.50 12.88
C ILE A 52 -12.49 3.38 12.14
N LYS A 53 -12.10 3.96 11.01
CA LYS A 53 -12.96 4.74 10.11
C LYS A 53 -12.37 4.78 8.70
N SER A 54 -13.18 5.15 7.73
CA SER A 54 -12.72 5.60 6.41
C SER A 54 -13.21 7.03 6.18
N ALA A 55 -12.50 7.79 5.35
CA ALA A 55 -12.92 9.14 5.00
C ALA A 55 -12.59 9.45 3.55
N VAL A 56 -13.43 10.29 2.95
CA VAL A 56 -13.13 10.98 1.69
C VAL A 56 -12.82 12.44 2.03
N VAL A 57 -11.68 12.92 1.57
CA VAL A 57 -11.24 14.30 1.76
C VAL A 57 -11.36 15.04 0.45
N CYS A 58 -12.19 16.08 0.46
CA CYS A 58 -12.43 16.93 -0.70
C CYS A 58 -11.32 17.97 -0.85
N SER A 59 -11.20 18.56 -2.04
CA SER A 59 -10.18 19.58 -2.33
C SER A 59 -10.32 20.85 -1.47
N THR A 60 -11.53 21.11 -0.97
CA THR A 60 -11.82 22.19 0.00
C THR A 60 -11.31 21.91 1.41
N GLY A 61 -10.84 20.68 1.70
CA GLY A 61 -10.42 20.23 3.03
C GLY A 61 -11.55 19.70 3.90
N ASN A 62 -12.78 19.62 3.37
CA ASN A 62 -13.88 18.96 4.04
C ASN A 62 -13.69 17.44 4.00
N GLU A 63 -14.06 16.75 5.08
CA GLU A 63 -14.00 15.29 5.17
C GLU A 63 -15.41 14.73 5.32
N ASP A 64 -15.78 13.77 4.47
CA ASP A 64 -16.92 12.88 4.70
C ASP A 64 -16.43 11.62 5.40
N ILE A 65 -16.87 11.41 6.65
CA ILE A 65 -16.39 10.32 7.50
C ILE A 65 -17.38 9.16 7.46
N TYR A 66 -16.90 8.01 7.00
CA TYR A 66 -17.59 6.74 7.07
C TYR A 66 -17.20 5.97 8.34
N ASN A 67 -18.16 5.81 9.24
CA ASN A 67 -18.00 4.99 10.43
C ASN A 67 -18.12 3.51 10.07
N LEU A 68 -17.03 2.78 10.25
CA LEU A 68 -16.99 1.35 9.97
C LEU A 68 -17.88 0.56 10.94
N ASP A 69 -18.55 -0.45 10.40
CA ASP A 69 -19.38 -1.37 11.14
C ASP A 69 -18.52 -2.34 12.02
N PRO A 70 -19.14 -3.05 12.99
CA PRO A 70 -18.40 -3.95 13.87
C PRO A 70 -17.67 -5.11 13.17
N CYS A 71 -18.10 -5.53 11.98
CA CYS A 71 -17.45 -6.56 11.18
C CYS A 71 -16.27 -5.97 10.40
N GLU A 72 -16.43 -4.80 9.79
CA GLU A 72 -15.35 -4.05 9.11
C GLU A 72 -14.18 -3.79 10.06
N LYS A 73 -14.46 -3.40 11.31
CA LYS A 73 -13.46 -3.21 12.37
C LYS A 73 -12.70 -4.48 12.78
N ARG A 74 -13.12 -5.67 12.33
CA ARG A 74 -12.38 -6.93 12.57
C ARG A 74 -11.27 -7.16 11.55
N GLY A 75 -11.31 -6.47 10.41
CA GLY A 75 -10.21 -6.46 9.46
C GLY A 75 -8.90 -6.04 10.13
N GLU A 76 -7.78 -6.30 9.47
CA GLU A 76 -6.47 -5.88 9.96
C GLU A 76 -5.44 -5.79 8.86
N ILE A 77 -4.44 -4.95 9.09
CA ILE A 77 -3.17 -4.97 8.39
C ILE A 77 -2.08 -5.31 9.40
N ILE A 78 -1.21 -6.25 9.05
CA ILE A 78 -0.06 -6.64 9.87
C ILE A 78 1.20 -6.38 9.07
N PHE A 79 2.11 -5.57 9.62
CA PHE A 79 3.45 -5.37 9.09
C PHE A 79 4.45 -6.14 9.95
N PHE A 80 5.18 -7.08 9.36
CA PHE A 80 6.17 -7.91 10.03
C PHE A 80 7.57 -7.32 9.88
N ASN A 81 8.47 -7.64 10.82
CA ASN A 81 9.84 -7.15 10.84
C ASN A 81 10.73 -7.67 9.69
N ASP A 82 10.30 -8.73 9.01
CA ASP A 82 10.97 -9.32 7.85
C ASP A 82 10.53 -8.67 6.52
N SER A 83 9.91 -7.50 6.58
CA SER A 83 9.36 -6.77 5.43
C SER A 83 8.22 -7.48 4.71
N THR A 84 7.60 -8.51 5.33
CA THR A 84 6.34 -9.08 4.86
C THR A 84 5.13 -8.40 5.51
N MET A 85 3.97 -8.51 4.88
CA MET A 85 2.71 -8.02 5.44
C MET A 85 1.54 -8.96 5.15
N ARG A 86 0.48 -8.82 5.95
CA ARG A 86 -0.81 -9.50 5.76
C ARG A 86 -1.94 -8.50 5.85
N ILE A 87 -2.94 -8.67 4.99
CA ILE A 87 -4.15 -7.87 4.99
C ILE A 87 -5.34 -8.82 5.11
N SER A 88 -6.32 -8.44 5.91
CA SER A 88 -7.64 -9.06 5.91
C SER A 88 -8.74 -8.01 5.98
N VAL A 89 -9.76 -8.19 5.16
CA VAL A 89 -10.97 -7.35 5.13
C VAL A 89 -12.16 -8.21 5.48
N THR A 90 -12.94 -7.76 6.44
CA THR A 90 -14.11 -8.47 6.95
C THR A 90 -15.33 -7.60 6.75
N GLU A 91 -16.45 -8.19 6.32
CA GLU A 91 -17.71 -7.48 6.13
C GLU A 91 -18.85 -8.28 6.76
N ALA A 92 -19.97 -7.61 7.01
CA ALA A 92 -21.21 -8.27 7.44
C ALA A 92 -21.84 -9.04 6.28
N HIS A 93 -22.02 -10.35 6.45
CA HIS A 93 -22.78 -11.20 5.53
C HIS A 93 -23.85 -11.96 6.31
N THR A 94 -25.13 -11.59 6.10
CA THR A 94 -26.28 -12.19 6.82
C THR A 94 -26.08 -12.20 8.34
N ASP A 95 -25.74 -11.05 8.93
CA ASP A 95 -25.48 -10.86 10.38
C ASP A 95 -24.26 -11.62 10.95
N ILE A 96 -23.44 -12.24 10.10
CA ILE A 96 -22.19 -12.89 10.49
C ILE A 96 -21.03 -12.15 9.83
N CYS A 97 -20.00 -11.82 10.62
CA CYS A 97 -18.78 -11.24 10.07
C CYS A 97 -18.00 -12.29 9.28
N ARG A 98 -17.75 -12.03 7.99
CA ARG A 98 -16.99 -12.92 7.10
C ARG A 98 -15.82 -12.17 6.49
N THR A 99 -14.65 -12.79 6.51
CA THR A 99 -13.50 -12.29 5.75
C THR A 99 -13.76 -12.47 4.25
N ILE A 100 -13.83 -11.36 3.53
CA ILE A 100 -14.11 -11.31 2.09
C ILE A 100 -12.85 -11.18 1.25
N TYR A 101 -11.76 -10.69 1.84
CA TYR A 101 -10.47 -10.54 1.18
C TYR A 101 -9.34 -10.83 2.16
N GLN A 102 -8.32 -11.54 1.68
CA GLN A 102 -7.06 -11.77 2.38
C GLN A 102 -5.92 -11.72 1.37
N ALA A 103 -4.83 -11.06 1.76
CA ALA A 103 -3.63 -11.01 0.94
C ALA A 103 -2.38 -11.05 1.81
N THR A 104 -1.31 -11.53 1.20
CA THR A 104 0.07 -11.46 1.71
C THR A 104 0.89 -10.64 0.73
N GLY A 105 1.81 -9.85 1.26
CA GLY A 105 2.67 -9.01 0.45
C GLY A 105 3.99 -8.71 1.13
N THR A 106 4.75 -7.82 0.52
CA THR A 106 5.90 -7.17 1.15
C THR A 106 5.66 -5.69 1.28
N TRP A 107 6.37 -5.05 2.19
CA TRP A 107 6.30 -3.62 2.40
C TRP A 107 7.70 -3.03 2.55
N MET A 108 7.83 -1.75 2.22
CA MET A 108 9.04 -0.97 2.47
C MET A 108 8.63 0.44 2.87
N LEU A 109 9.32 0.99 3.87
CA LEU A 109 9.16 2.36 4.32
C LEU A 109 10.50 3.07 4.19
N SER A 110 10.56 4.09 3.34
CA SER A 110 11.74 4.95 3.14
C SER A 110 11.27 6.38 2.93
N ASP A 111 11.90 7.33 3.61
CA ASP A 111 11.63 8.77 3.43
C ASP A 111 10.14 9.13 3.54
N ASP A 112 9.47 8.60 4.57
CA ASP A 112 8.02 8.75 4.81
C ASP A 112 7.13 8.26 3.65
N GLN A 113 7.66 7.43 2.76
CA GLN A 113 6.92 6.81 1.67
C GLN A 113 6.76 5.31 1.93
N LEU A 114 5.51 4.89 2.06
CA LEU A 114 5.13 3.48 2.12
C LEU A 114 5.04 2.91 0.71
N LYS A 115 5.68 1.76 0.47
CA LYS A 115 5.51 0.96 -0.73
C LYS A 115 4.98 -0.41 -0.35
N LEU A 116 3.92 -0.83 -1.03
CA LEU A 116 3.24 -2.09 -0.79
C LEU A 116 3.34 -2.95 -2.05
N THR A 117 3.76 -4.20 -1.91
CA THR A 117 3.75 -5.17 -3.01
C THR A 117 2.82 -6.31 -2.67
N ILE A 118 1.72 -6.43 -3.43
CA ILE A 118 0.71 -7.48 -3.26
C ILE A 118 0.53 -8.17 -4.60
N GLU A 119 0.53 -9.51 -4.61
CA GLU A 119 0.34 -10.31 -5.83
C GLU A 119 1.28 -9.95 -7.01
N GLY A 120 2.46 -9.40 -6.70
CA GLY A 120 3.46 -8.99 -7.69
C GLY A 120 3.29 -7.56 -8.21
N GLU A 121 2.24 -6.86 -7.82
CA GLU A 121 2.00 -5.45 -8.14
C GLU A 121 2.49 -4.57 -7.00
N THR A 122 3.25 -3.53 -7.33
CA THR A 122 3.78 -2.58 -6.35
C THR A 122 3.05 -1.26 -6.46
N GLU A 123 2.45 -0.83 -5.36
CA GLU A 123 1.73 0.42 -5.25
C GLU A 123 2.34 1.33 -4.19
N ILE A 124 2.22 2.63 -4.44
CA ILE A 124 2.55 3.69 -3.50
C ILE A 124 1.22 4.37 -3.16
N PRO A 125 0.76 4.32 -1.90
CA PRO A 125 -0.45 5.02 -1.50
C PRO A 125 -0.37 6.50 -1.86
N ALA A 126 -1.45 7.05 -2.40
CA ALA A 126 -1.53 8.49 -2.68
C ALA A 126 -1.59 9.31 -1.38
N PHE A 127 -2.07 8.69 -0.30
CA PHE A 127 -2.10 9.26 1.03
C PHE A 127 -1.50 8.29 2.04
N PHE A 128 -0.55 8.77 2.83
CA PHE A 128 0.09 8.01 3.89
C PHE A 128 0.45 8.94 5.06
N GLU A 129 -0.03 8.60 6.25
CA GLU A 129 0.39 9.23 7.50
C GLU A 129 0.62 8.13 8.54
N LEU A 130 1.74 8.24 9.27
CA LEU A 130 2.08 7.33 10.35
C LEU A 130 2.45 8.13 11.59
N THR A 131 1.83 7.76 12.70
CA THR A 131 2.20 8.16 14.05
C THR A 131 2.34 6.91 14.91
N ASN A 132 2.71 7.06 16.18
CA ASN A 132 2.85 5.93 17.10
C ASN A 132 1.64 4.99 17.12
N ASN A 133 0.41 5.54 17.11
CA ASN A 133 -0.82 4.76 17.28
C ASN A 133 -1.82 4.88 16.13
N ILE A 134 -1.60 5.81 15.20
CA ILE A 134 -2.50 6.01 14.05
C ILE A 134 -1.72 5.80 12.76
N LEU A 135 -2.31 4.99 11.88
CA LEU A 135 -1.88 4.78 10.51
C LEU A 135 -3.02 5.19 9.59
N ARG A 136 -2.75 6.01 8.58
CA ARG A 136 -3.70 6.31 7.51
C ARG A 136 -3.08 5.92 6.18
N ILE A 137 -3.81 5.12 5.40
CA ILE A 137 -3.39 4.69 4.07
C ILE A 137 -4.57 4.92 3.13
N GLY A 138 -4.28 5.50 1.97
CA GLY A 138 -5.31 5.96 1.05
C GLY A 138 -4.88 6.08 -0.41
N GLY A 139 -5.87 6.22 -1.27
CA GLY A 139 -5.71 6.38 -2.71
C GLY A 139 -6.38 7.66 -3.20
N ASN A 140 -6.11 8.03 -4.45
CA ASN A 140 -6.86 9.08 -5.11
C ASN A 140 -8.30 8.60 -5.32
N ASP A 141 -9.26 9.47 -5.04
CA ASP A 141 -10.66 9.22 -5.36
C ASP A 141 -10.95 9.85 -6.72
N PHE A 142 -11.16 9.00 -7.71
CA PHE A 142 -11.52 9.41 -9.08
C PHE A 142 -12.99 9.06 -9.40
N GLY A 143 -13.80 8.77 -8.37
CA GLY A 143 -15.19 8.40 -8.56
C GLY A 143 -16.05 9.58 -9.02
N ASP A 144 -17.00 9.29 -9.92
CA ASP A 144 -18.10 10.21 -10.28
C ASP A 144 -19.17 10.30 -9.16
N ASP A 145 -18.83 9.94 -7.91
CA ASP A 145 -19.75 10.08 -6.78
C ASP A 145 -19.68 11.54 -6.30
N ASP A 146 -20.72 12.32 -6.59
CA ASP A 146 -20.97 13.73 -6.27
C ASP A 146 -20.79 14.14 -4.78
N ARG A 147 -20.21 13.28 -3.92
CA ARG A 147 -20.04 13.54 -2.48
C ARG A 147 -19.08 14.68 -2.17
N CYS A 148 -18.11 14.94 -3.04
CA CYS A 148 -17.18 16.05 -2.93
C CYS A 148 -17.44 17.11 -3.99
N ASP A 149 -17.14 18.38 -3.66
CA ASP A 149 -17.02 19.67 -4.43
C ASP A 149 -17.61 19.82 -5.88
N GLY A 150 -18.46 18.91 -6.37
CA GLY A 150 -18.83 18.73 -7.78
C GLY A 150 -17.78 17.97 -8.62
N ASP A 151 -18.21 17.48 -9.78
CA ASP A 151 -17.36 16.81 -10.77
C ASP A 151 -16.03 17.57 -11.05
N ASN A 152 -14.90 16.84 -10.99
CA ASN A 152 -13.54 17.20 -11.45
C ASN A 152 -12.55 17.86 -10.46
N LEU A 153 -12.81 17.92 -9.16
CA LEU A 153 -11.75 18.33 -8.20
C LEU A 153 -11.07 17.11 -7.57
N PRO A 154 -9.73 17.11 -7.44
CA PRO A 154 -9.01 15.97 -6.89
C PRO A 154 -9.38 15.78 -5.42
N SER A 155 -10.05 14.68 -5.12
CA SER A 155 -10.26 14.15 -3.77
C SER A 155 -9.35 12.94 -3.54
N TYR A 156 -9.17 12.58 -2.28
CA TYR A 156 -8.54 11.32 -1.89
C TYR A 156 -9.36 10.65 -0.82
N TYR A 157 -9.26 9.34 -0.73
CA TYR A 157 -9.85 8.58 0.36
C TYR A 157 -8.74 7.97 1.19
N TYR A 158 -9.01 7.72 2.46
CA TYR A 158 -8.13 6.94 3.32
C TYR A 158 -8.92 6.09 4.31
N THR A 159 -8.28 5.01 4.75
CA THR A 159 -8.71 4.26 5.93
C THR A 159 -7.77 4.59 7.07
N GLU A 160 -8.34 4.97 8.22
CA GLU A 160 -7.60 5.18 9.46
C GLU A 160 -7.60 3.88 10.26
N TYR A 161 -6.41 3.53 10.76
CA TYR A 161 -6.17 2.37 11.59
C TYR A 161 -5.58 2.80 12.92
N GLU A 162 -5.98 2.09 13.97
CA GLU A 162 -5.37 2.18 15.29
C GLU A 162 -4.47 0.95 15.52
N ARG A 163 -3.32 1.17 16.16
CA ARG A 163 -2.45 0.06 16.57
C ARG A 163 -3.16 -0.83 17.59
N ALA A 164 -3.19 -2.13 17.36
CA ALA A 164 -3.62 -3.10 18.36
C ALA A 164 -2.51 -3.29 19.41
N ASN A 165 -2.89 -3.17 20.69
CA ASN A 165 -2.01 -3.42 21.84
C ASN A 165 -1.73 -4.92 22.06
#